data_AF-A0A8S2W921-F1
#
_entry.id   AF-A0A8S2W921-F1
#
_cell.length_a   1.000
_cell.length_b   1.000
_cell.length_c   1.000
_cell.angle_alpha   90.00
_cell.angle_beta   90.00
_cell.angle_gamma   90.00
#
_symmetry.space_group_name_H-M   'P 1'
#
loop_
_entity.id
_entity.type
_entity.pdbx_description
1 polymer ?
#
loop_
_entity_poly.entity_id
_entity_poly.type
_entity_poly.pdbx_seq_one_letter_code
_entity_poly.pdbx_strand_id
1 'polypeptide(L)' 'MLRYFLSLLNYEEYAAILEHEKIGIYELPYISERKLQSLGIPYGPCARIIYEAQQYFISLLTLKSSGIDV' A
#
# COMPACT_ATOMS: atom_id res chain seq x y z
N MET A 1 0.35 8.50 -7.23
CA MET A 1 0.73 8.08 -5.86
C MET A 1 0.85 6.56 -5.76
N LEU A 2 -0.24 5.79 -5.93
CA LEU A 2 -0.19 4.32 -5.79
C LEU A 2 0.83 3.64 -6.73
N ARG A 3 0.78 3.93 -8.04
CA ARG A 3 1.74 3.38 -9.03
C ARG A 3 3.19 3.63 -8.67
N TYR A 4 3.49 4.86 -8.24
CA TYR A 4 4.84 5.23 -7.78
C TYR A 4 5.26 4.41 -6.55
N PHE A 5 4.40 4.31 -5.54
CA PHE A 5 4.65 3.47 -4.36
C PHE A 5 4.94 2.01 -4.74
N LEU A 6 4.12 1.43 -5.63
CA LEU A 6 4.32 0.06 -6.11
C LEU A 6 5.61 -0.10 -6.94
N SER A 7 5.98 0.90 -7.73
CA SER A 7 7.24 0.89 -8.48
C SER A 7 8.47 0.84 -7.57
N LEU A 8 8.43 1.52 -6.41
CA LEU A 8 9.51 1.44 -5.40
C LEU A 8 9.69 0.02 -4.84
N LEU A 9 8.62 -0.79 -4.87
CA LEU A 9 8.63 -2.17 -4.42
C LEU A 9 8.91 -3.18 -5.55
N ASN A 10 8.98 -2.73 -6.81
CA ASN A 10 8.97 -3.54 -8.03
C ASN A 10 7.68 -4.36 -8.19
N TYR A 11 6.53 -3.74 -7.92
CA TYR A 11 5.19 -4.36 -7.92
C TYR A 11 4.16 -3.55 -8.73
N GLU A 12 4.62 -2.77 -9.71
CA GLU A 12 3.76 -1.91 -10.52
C GLU A 12 2.70 -2.71 -11.31
N GLU A 13 2.96 -3.98 -11.60
CA GLU A 13 2.02 -4.87 -12.29
C GLU A 13 0.68 -5.02 -11.56
N TYR A 14 0.64 -4.83 -10.23
CA TYR A 14 -0.61 -4.92 -9.45
C TYR A 14 -1.41 -3.62 -9.41
N ALA A 15 -0.86 -2.51 -9.93
CA ALA A 15 -1.51 -1.20 -9.84
C ALA A 15 -2.91 -1.20 -10.48
N ALA A 16 -3.05 -1.81 -11.65
CA ALA A 16 -4.33 -1.86 -12.36
C ALA A 16 -5.42 -2.60 -11.56
N ILE A 17 -5.05 -3.70 -10.89
CA ILE A 17 -5.97 -4.49 -10.07
C ILE A 17 -6.43 -3.70 -8.85
N LEU A 18 -5.51 -3.01 -8.18
CA LEU A 18 -5.81 -2.19 -7.01
C LEU A 18 -6.64 -0.96 -7.36
N GLU A 19 -6.32 -0.28 -8.46
CA GLU A 19 -7.09 0.88 -8.95
C GLU A 19 -8.52 0.48 -9.33
N HIS A 20 -8.70 -0.68 -9.97
CA HIS A 20 -10.02 -1.22 -10.29
C HIS A 20 -10.89 -1.42 -9.03
N GLU A 21 -10.28 -1.92 -7.94
CA GLU A 21 -10.95 -2.10 -6.64
C GLU A 21 -11.05 -0.79 -5.82
N LYS A 22 -10.62 0.35 -6.38
CA LYS A 22 -10.56 1.66 -5.70
C LYS A 22 -9.68 1.63 -4.44
N ILE A 23 -8.64 0.83 -4.47
CA ILE A 23 -7.67 0.67 -3.41
C ILE A 23 -6.50 1.62 -3.71
N GLY A 24 -6.39 2.72 -2.97
CA GLY A 24 -5.28 3.67 -3.05
C GLY A 24 -4.24 3.47 -1.95
N ILE A 25 -3.24 4.36 -1.92
CA ILE A 25 -2.15 4.32 -0.94
C ILE A 25 -2.63 4.57 0.50
N TYR A 26 -3.76 5.26 0.67
CA TYR A 26 -4.32 5.55 1.99
C TYR A 26 -5.19 4.40 2.52
N GLU A 27 -5.80 3.63 1.63
CA GLU A 27 -6.61 2.46 1.97
C GLU A 27 -5.73 1.22 2.21
N LEU A 28 -4.64 1.07 1.44
CA LEU A 28 -3.70 -0.07 1.49
C LEU A 28 -3.33 -0.54 2.91
N PRO A 29 -2.94 0.36 3.85
CA PRO A 29 -2.51 -0.04 5.20
C PRO A 29 -3.58 -0.78 6.01
N TYR A 30 -4.85 -0.61 5.62
CA TYR A 30 -6.02 -1.14 6.32
C TYR A 30 -6.61 -2.39 5.66
N ILE A 31 -6.06 -2.81 4.52
CA ILE A 31 -6.53 -4.00 3.81
C ILE A 31 -5.84 -5.24 4.35
N SER A 32 -6.61 -6.29 4.62
CA SER A 32 -6.07 -7.58 5.03
C SER A 32 -5.33 -8.27 3.88
N GLU A 33 -4.26 -9.02 4.19
CA GLU A 33 -3.57 -9.86 3.21
C GLU A 33 -4.51 -10.80 2.45
N ARG A 34 -5.52 -11.36 3.15
CA ARG A 34 -6.53 -12.23 2.55
C ARG A 34 -7.31 -11.54 1.43
N LYS A 35 -7.61 -10.24 1.57
CA LYS A 35 -8.31 -9.46 0.53
C LYS A 35 -7.39 -9.17 -0.65
N LEU A 36 -6.10 -8.89 -0.45
CA LEU A 36 -5.17 -8.76 -1.59
C LEU A 36 -4.97 -10.09 -2.32
N GLN A 37 -4.88 -11.20 -1.58
CA GLN A 37 -4.77 -12.54 -2.16
C GLN A 37 -6.00 -12.90 -3.00
N SER A 38 -7.20 -12.52 -2.58
CA SER A 38 -8.41 -12.78 -3.36
C SER A 38 -8.48 -11.97 -4.68
N LEU A 39 -7.61 -10.98 -4.85
CA LEU A 39 -7.43 -10.24 -6.11
C LEU A 39 -6.39 -10.88 -7.05
N GLY A 40 -5.84 -12.04 -6.68
CA GLY A 40 -4.85 -12.76 -7.48
C GLY A 40 -3.40 -12.36 -7.20
N ILE A 41 -3.15 -11.55 -6.16
CA ILE A 41 -1.80 -11.16 -5.77
C ILE A 41 -1.19 -12.30 -4.91
N PRO A 42 0.01 -12.82 -5.21
CA PRO A 42 0.61 -13.90 -4.43
C PRO A 42 0.95 -13.48 -3.00
N TYR A 43 1.10 -14.46 -2.10
CA TYR A 43 1.34 -14.22 -0.66
C TYR A 43 2.53 -13.28 -0.37
N GLY A 44 3.69 -13.52 -0.99
CA GLY A 44 4.89 -12.72 -0.78
C GLY A 44 4.70 -11.22 -1.11
N PRO A 45 4.26 -10.89 -2.34
CA PRO A 45 3.89 -9.52 -2.69
C PRO A 45 2.82 -8.92 -1.78
N CYS A 46 1.76 -9.66 -1.41
CA CYS A 46 0.72 -9.16 -0.50
C CYS A 46 1.30 -8.69 0.84
N ALA A 47 2.06 -9.56 1.50
CA ALA A 47 2.65 -9.27 2.81
C ALA A 47 3.57 -8.05 2.73
N ARG A 48 4.40 -7.96 1.69
CA ARG A 48 5.32 -6.85 1.50
C ARG A 48 4.60 -5.53 1.19
N ILE A 49 3.60 -5.54 0.30
CA ILE A 49 2.81 -4.35 -0.03
C ILE A 49 2.11 -3.79 1.22
N ILE A 50 1.49 -4.64 2.03
CA ILE A 50 0.79 -4.21 3.26
C ILE A 50 1.78 -3.67 4.28
N TYR A 51 2.88 -4.40 4.53
CA TYR A 51 3.89 -3.97 5.49
C TYR A 51 4.45 -2.58 5.15
N GLU A 52 4.88 -2.38 3.90
CA GLU A 52 5.45 -1.11 3.44
C GLU A 52 4.43 0.03 3.49
N ALA A 53 3.16 -0.25 3.19
CA ALA A 53 2.10 0.74 3.30
C ALA A 53 1.83 1.14 4.75
N GLN A 54 1.88 0.18 5.69
CA GLN A 54 1.76 0.45 7.12
C GLN A 54 2.94 1.29 7.62
N GLN A 55 4.18 0.98 7.21
CA GLN A 55 5.35 1.79 7.56
C GLN A 55 5.26 3.21 7.03
N TYR A 56 4.81 3.36 5.77
CA TYR A 56 4.57 4.66 5.18
C TYR A 56 3.52 5.46 5.97
N PHE A 57 2.40 4.83 6.32
CA PHE A 57 1.34 5.48 7.08
C PHE A 57 1.77 5.87 8.50
N ILE A 58 2.50 5.01 9.22
CA ILE A 58 3.06 5.32 10.54
C ILE A 58 4.01 6.52 10.45
N SER A 59 4.85 6.56 9.41
CA SER A 59 5.76 7.67 9.18
C SER A 59 5.00 8.98 8.96
N LEU A 60 3.94 8.98 8.15
CA LEU A 60 3.08 10.15 7.95
C LEU A 60 2.43 10.62 9.26
N LEU A 61 1.91 9.70 10.07
CA LEU A 61 1.34 10.04 11.37
C LEU A 61 2.37 10.63 12.34
N THR A 62 3.60 10.11 12.31
CA THR A 62 4.71 10.57 13.15
C THR A 62 5.20 11.97 12.74
N LEU A 63 5.25 12.25 11.43
CA LEU A 63 5.58 13.58 10.93
C LEU A 63 4.49 14.60 11.29
N LYS A 64 3.23 14.21 11.10
CA LYS A 64 2.08 15.05 11.46
C LYS A 64 2.02 15.34 12.96
N SER A 65 2.33 14.38 13.83
CA SER A 65 2.40 14.61 15.28
C SER A 65 3.58 15.48 15.69
N SER A 66 4.61 15.58 14.85
CA SER A 66 5.78 16.44 15.04
C SER A 66 5.58 17.88 14.53
N GLY A 67 4.37 18.22 14.06
CA GLY A 67 4.05 19.55 13.53
C GLY A 67 4.62 19.83 12.14
N ILE A 68 5.04 18.78 11.41
CA ILE A 68 5.49 18.88 10.03
C ILE A 68 4.30 18.56 9.11
N ASP A 69 3.86 19.52 8.30
CA ASP A 69 2.88 19.29 7.24
C ASP A 69 3.54 18.49 6.11
N VAL A 70 2.94 17.34 5.77
CA VAL A 70 3.41 16.38 4.76
C VAL A 70 2.37 16.17 3.67
#